data_AF-A0A918XDC4-F1
#
_entry.id   AF-A0A918XDC4-F1
#
_cell.length_a   1.000
_cell.length_b   1.000
_cell.length_c   1.000
_cell.angle_alpha   90.00
_cell.angle_beta   90.00
_cell.angle_gamma   90.00
#
_symmetry.space_group_name_H-M   'P 1'
#
loop_
_entity.id
_entity.type
_entity.pdbx_description
1 polymer ?
#
loop_
_entity_poly.entity_id
_entity_poly.type
_entity_poly.pdbx_seq_one_letter_code
_entity_poly.pdbx_strand_id
1 'polypeptide(L)'
;MLAPSATAGGLTPRAAEELGLAPGTLVGAGGGDQHGAALGLCVAPGDVVVSRCTSGVVYTTSPDPVFDVSVVDGVADMTGGYLPLVSVLNAARVTDTFARLLGVGHEELSALALSAPDRPGPALAAYRQLLADSTGRPALLTEAGEASAHGACVQAAAVATGTGVHEVRETWRPIRAIAAEPRERAWAPPPMWCTTAAWSDADGSSGVPDDDRPGLGPVS
;
A
#
# COMPACT_ATOMS: atom_id res chain seq x y z
N MET A 1 -15.37 4.45 17.07
CA MET A 1 -13.92 4.65 16.89
C MET A 1 -13.58 6.12 17.10
N LEU A 2 -12.34 6.42 17.49
CA LEU A 2 -11.85 7.79 17.56
C LEU A 2 -11.65 8.34 16.13
N ALA A 3 -11.89 9.64 15.94
CA ALA A 3 -11.53 10.30 14.69
C ALA A 3 -9.99 10.32 14.52
N PRO A 4 -9.45 10.42 13.30
CA PRO A 4 -8.00 10.33 13.07
C PRO A 4 -7.14 11.36 13.84
N SER A 5 -7.64 12.59 14.01
CA SER A 5 -7.00 13.65 14.81
C SER A 5 -7.42 13.64 16.28
N ALA A 6 -8.28 12.71 16.71
CA ALA A 6 -8.73 12.65 18.09
C ALA A 6 -7.69 11.99 19.00
N THR A 7 -7.69 12.40 20.27
CA THR A 7 -6.86 11.81 21.30
C THR A 7 -7.61 10.70 22.06
N ALA A 8 -6.90 9.64 22.41
CA ALA A 8 -7.36 8.60 23.32
C ALA A 8 -7.20 8.99 24.81
N GLY A 9 -6.61 10.15 25.09
CA GLY A 9 -6.28 10.64 26.43
C GLY A 9 -4.77 10.81 26.64
N GLY A 10 -4.38 11.15 27.86
CA GLY A 10 -2.98 11.30 28.24
C GLY A 10 -2.37 10.02 28.83
N LEU A 11 -1.06 9.85 28.70
CA LEU A 11 -0.34 8.76 29.34
C LEU A 11 -0.53 8.79 30.86
N THR A 12 -0.76 7.61 31.43
CA THR A 12 -0.74 7.41 32.89
C THR A 12 0.69 7.62 33.41
N PRO A 13 0.88 7.96 34.70
CA PRO A 13 2.22 8.14 35.28
C PRO A 13 3.14 6.93 35.08
N ARG A 14 2.60 5.71 35.23
CA ARG A 14 3.34 4.47 35.03
C ARG A 14 3.77 4.29 33.57
N ALA A 15 2.86 4.47 32.62
CA ALA A 15 3.20 4.33 31.20
C ALA A 15 4.20 5.41 30.75
N ALA A 16 4.07 6.62 31.29
CA ALA A 16 5.02 7.70 31.05
C ALA A 16 6.43 7.35 31.54
N GLU A 17 6.55 6.77 32.74
CA GLU A 17 7.83 6.28 33.28
C GLU A 17 8.43 5.15 32.42
N GLU A 18 7.62 4.14 32.06
CA GLU A 18 8.07 3.01 31.23
C GLU A 18 8.56 3.44 29.83
N LEU A 19 7.95 4.48 29.26
CA LEU A 19 8.30 5.02 27.93
C LEU A 19 9.32 6.16 27.96
N GLY A 20 9.72 6.64 29.15
CA GLY A 20 10.60 7.81 29.29
C GLY A 20 9.96 9.12 28.81
N LEU A 21 8.64 9.25 28.92
CA LEU A 21 7.85 10.42 28.50
C LEU A 21 7.24 11.16 29.70
N ALA A 22 6.64 12.32 29.44
CA ALA A 22 5.96 13.07 30.50
C ALA A 22 4.56 12.50 30.81
N PRO A 23 4.14 12.44 32.08
CA PRO A 23 2.75 12.15 32.41
C PRO A 23 1.81 13.13 31.71
N GLY A 24 0.70 12.63 31.17
CA GLY A 24 -0.25 13.45 30.41
C GLY A 24 0.13 13.73 28.95
N THR A 25 1.27 13.23 28.43
CA THR A 25 1.56 13.22 26.98
C THR A 25 0.39 12.59 26.24
N LEU A 26 -0.12 13.28 25.21
CA LEU A 26 -1.31 12.85 24.47
C LEU A 26 -1.03 11.58 23.66
N VAL A 27 -2.00 10.67 23.68
CA VAL A 27 -2.04 9.47 22.85
C VAL A 27 -3.02 9.72 21.71
N GLY A 28 -2.59 9.56 20.46
CA GLY A 28 -3.45 9.67 19.28
C GLY A 28 -4.33 8.43 19.07
N ALA A 29 -5.22 8.48 18.08
CA ALA A 29 -6.09 7.34 17.74
C ALA A 29 -5.31 6.09 17.28
N GLY A 30 -4.11 6.26 16.72
CA GLY A 30 -3.28 5.19 16.22
C GLY A 30 -3.79 4.59 14.90
N GLY A 31 -3.13 3.52 14.47
CA GLY A 31 -3.44 2.76 13.26
C GLY A 31 -2.42 1.64 13.04
N GLY A 32 -2.70 0.75 12.09
CA GLY A 32 -1.74 -0.28 11.68
C GLY A 32 -0.59 0.29 10.84
N ASP A 33 0.42 -0.53 10.58
CA ASP A 33 1.59 -0.18 9.78
C ASP A 33 1.24 0.34 8.37
N GLN A 34 0.31 -0.31 7.66
CA GLN A 34 -0.15 0.09 6.32
C GLN A 34 -0.96 1.39 6.36
N HIS A 35 -1.69 1.63 7.46
CA HIS A 35 -2.46 2.85 7.67
C HIS A 35 -1.52 4.05 7.89
N GLY A 36 -0.51 3.85 8.74
CA GLY A 36 0.55 4.83 8.94
C GLY A 36 1.32 5.08 7.64
N ALA A 37 1.64 4.03 6.89
CA ALA A 37 2.33 4.18 5.62
C ALA A 37 1.48 4.97 4.60
N ALA A 38 0.19 4.67 4.48
CA ALA A 38 -0.71 5.41 3.60
C ALA A 38 -0.78 6.90 3.95
N LEU A 39 -0.88 7.21 5.25
CA LEU A 39 -0.87 8.58 5.75
C LEU A 39 0.47 9.28 5.47
N GLY A 40 1.59 8.65 5.85
CA GLY A 40 2.93 9.22 5.72
C GLY A 40 3.41 9.35 4.27
N LEU A 41 2.90 8.53 3.35
CA LEU A 41 3.19 8.64 1.92
C LEU A 41 2.28 9.63 1.22
N CYS A 42 1.25 10.16 1.87
CA CYS A 42 0.20 10.97 1.26
C CYS A 42 -0.47 10.26 0.08
N VAL A 43 -0.83 8.98 0.27
CA VAL A 43 -1.58 8.20 -0.72
C VAL A 43 -2.92 8.89 -0.94
N ALA A 44 -3.30 9.04 -2.21
CA ALA A 44 -4.56 9.61 -2.64
C ALA A 44 -5.39 8.54 -3.37
N PRO A 45 -6.71 8.71 -3.49
CA PRO A 45 -7.53 7.88 -4.37
C PRO A 45 -6.91 7.79 -5.77
N GLY A 46 -6.83 6.58 -6.30
CA GLY A 46 -6.15 6.28 -7.55
C GLY A 46 -4.65 5.98 -7.42
N ASP A 47 -3.97 6.29 -6.31
CA ASP A 47 -2.62 5.76 -6.07
C ASP A 47 -2.70 4.29 -5.63
N VAL A 48 -1.83 3.43 -6.16
CA VAL A 48 -1.68 2.06 -5.68
C VAL A 48 -0.29 1.91 -5.08
N VAL A 49 -0.24 1.54 -3.81
CA VAL A 49 1.03 1.27 -3.13
C VAL A 49 1.26 -0.23 -3.11
N VAL A 50 2.46 -0.61 -3.55
CA VAL A 50 2.94 -1.97 -3.45
C VAL A 50 4.14 -1.99 -2.52
N SER A 51 3.93 -2.54 -1.32
CA SER A 51 4.99 -2.70 -0.33
C SER A 51 5.56 -4.11 -0.37
N ARG A 52 6.90 -4.21 -0.29
CA ARG A 52 7.64 -5.47 -0.28
C ARG A 52 8.43 -5.59 1.04
N CYS A 53 7.91 -6.39 1.96
CA CYS A 53 8.67 -6.95 3.08
C CYS A 53 8.86 -8.46 2.83
N THR A 54 9.17 -9.25 3.85
CA THR A 54 9.18 -10.73 3.74
C THR A 54 7.84 -11.28 3.21
N SER A 55 6.74 -10.59 3.53
CA SER A 55 5.43 -10.63 2.85
C SER A 55 5.18 -9.32 2.07
N GLY A 56 4.34 -9.35 1.04
CA GLY A 56 3.94 -8.16 0.30
C GLY A 56 2.53 -7.69 0.65
N VAL A 57 2.25 -6.40 0.48
CA VAL A 57 0.88 -5.85 0.55
C VAL A 57 0.67 -4.93 -0.63
N VAL A 58 -0.53 -4.98 -1.22
CA VAL A 58 -1.02 -4.01 -2.18
C VAL A 58 -2.19 -3.28 -1.55
N TYR A 59 -2.18 -1.95 -1.56
CA TYR A 59 -3.27 -1.16 -0.98
C TYR A 59 -3.47 0.17 -1.70
N THR A 60 -4.66 0.74 -1.53
CA THR A 60 -5.03 2.09 -1.98
C THR A 60 -5.92 2.76 -0.92
N THR A 61 -6.35 4.00 -1.16
CA THR A 61 -7.32 4.69 -0.30
C THR A 61 -8.65 4.82 -1.02
N SER A 62 -9.75 4.70 -0.28
CA SER A 62 -11.11 4.92 -0.77
C SER A 62 -11.86 5.89 0.14
N PRO A 63 -12.59 6.89 -0.40
CA PRO A 63 -13.51 7.69 0.40
C PRO A 63 -14.73 6.87 0.86
N ASP A 64 -15.08 5.84 0.09
CA ASP A 64 -16.25 5.00 0.31
C ASP A 64 -15.86 3.64 0.92
N PRO A 65 -16.74 3.02 1.74
CA PRO A 65 -16.50 1.69 2.28
C PRO A 65 -16.29 0.66 1.16
N VAL A 66 -15.27 -0.19 1.31
CA VAL A 66 -15.02 -1.31 0.40
C VAL A 66 -15.38 -2.60 1.11
N PHE A 67 -16.30 -3.36 0.52
CA PHE A 67 -16.69 -4.69 1.01
C PHE A 67 -16.42 -5.73 -0.06
N ASP A 68 -15.55 -6.67 0.26
CA ASP A 68 -15.26 -7.82 -0.58
C ASP A 68 -15.31 -9.08 0.28
N VAL A 69 -15.93 -10.13 -0.25
CA VAL A 69 -16.02 -11.44 0.41
C VAL A 69 -14.90 -12.38 -0.04
N SER A 70 -14.05 -11.94 -0.98
CA SER A 70 -12.99 -12.76 -1.56
C SER A 70 -11.63 -12.50 -0.92
N VAL A 71 -10.89 -11.48 -1.35
CA VAL A 71 -9.46 -11.31 -1.06
C VAL A 71 -9.05 -9.92 -0.59
N VAL A 72 -9.95 -8.92 -0.73
CA VAL A 72 -9.70 -7.53 -0.30
C VAL A 72 -10.22 -7.33 1.12
N ASP A 73 -9.35 -6.87 2.00
CA ASP A 73 -9.71 -6.41 3.34
C ASP A 73 -10.03 -4.91 3.30
N GLY A 74 -11.25 -4.55 3.71
CA GLY A 74 -11.73 -3.18 3.76
C GLY A 74 -11.69 -2.64 5.18
N VAL A 75 -10.62 -1.93 5.55
CA VAL A 75 -10.43 -1.36 6.89
C VAL A 75 -10.53 0.16 6.88
N ALA A 76 -10.85 0.77 8.03
CA ALA A 76 -10.87 2.23 8.15
C ALA A 76 -9.44 2.80 8.12
N ASP A 77 -9.23 3.92 7.42
CA ASP A 77 -7.91 4.55 7.32
C ASP A 77 -7.63 5.59 8.42
N MET A 78 -6.44 6.20 8.39
CA MET A 78 -6.05 7.28 9.31
C MET A 78 -6.38 8.69 8.78
N THR A 79 -7.33 8.81 7.84
CA THR A 79 -7.77 10.09 7.25
C THR A 79 -9.28 10.28 7.26
N GLY A 80 -10.03 9.25 7.68
CA GLY A 80 -11.49 9.26 7.80
C GLY A 80 -12.21 8.50 6.68
N GLY A 81 -11.47 7.86 5.78
CA GLY A 81 -11.97 6.96 4.74
C GLY A 81 -11.59 5.50 5.03
N TYR A 82 -11.28 4.77 3.96
CA TYR A 82 -11.03 3.34 3.98
C TYR A 82 -9.73 2.99 3.24
N LEU A 83 -9.10 1.90 3.66
CA LEU A 83 -7.85 1.37 3.15
C LEU A 83 -8.06 -0.05 2.65
N PRO A 84 -8.63 -0.25 1.44
CA PRO A 84 -8.68 -1.56 0.82
C PRO A 84 -7.26 -2.10 0.62
N LEU A 85 -7.01 -3.31 1.12
CA LEU A 85 -5.70 -3.94 1.05
C LEU A 85 -5.78 -5.44 0.76
N VAL A 86 -4.74 -5.96 0.11
CA VAL A 86 -4.56 -7.39 -0.18
C VAL A 86 -3.20 -7.83 0.33
N SER A 87 -3.18 -8.89 1.14
CA SER A 87 -1.94 -9.52 1.59
C SER A 87 -1.42 -10.52 0.55
N VAL A 88 -0.17 -10.34 0.13
CA VAL A 88 0.51 -11.19 -0.87
C VAL A 88 1.55 -12.05 -0.16
N LEU A 89 1.20 -13.31 0.12
CA LEU A 89 2.00 -14.22 0.94
C LEU A 89 3.35 -14.69 0.35
N ASN A 90 3.78 -14.24 -0.83
CA ASN A 90 5.03 -14.72 -1.47
C ASN A 90 5.80 -13.67 -2.30
N ALA A 91 5.79 -12.38 -1.92
CA ALA A 91 6.44 -11.34 -2.74
C ALA A 91 7.99 -11.42 -2.78
N ALA A 92 8.64 -11.84 -1.68
CA ALA A 92 10.10 -11.85 -1.55
C ALA A 92 10.75 -13.23 -1.76
N ARG A 93 10.07 -14.33 -1.40
CA ARG A 93 10.65 -15.69 -1.40
C ARG A 93 11.12 -16.16 -2.77
N VAL A 94 10.49 -15.69 -3.84
CA VAL A 94 10.92 -16.00 -5.21
C VAL A 94 12.30 -15.39 -5.45
N THR A 95 12.49 -14.10 -5.17
CA THR A 95 13.76 -13.39 -5.36
C THR A 95 14.86 -13.94 -4.44
N ASP A 96 14.55 -14.19 -3.16
CA ASP A 96 15.52 -14.74 -2.18
C ASP A 96 15.96 -16.17 -2.51
N THR A 97 15.06 -16.96 -3.08
CA THR A 97 15.40 -18.32 -3.52
C THR A 97 16.34 -18.28 -4.71
N PHE A 98 16.11 -17.40 -5.69
CA PHE A 98 17.03 -17.23 -6.81
C PHE A 98 18.38 -16.63 -6.39
N ALA A 99 18.41 -15.66 -5.46
CA ALA A 99 19.66 -15.13 -4.91
C ALA A 99 20.51 -16.24 -4.27
N ARG A 100 19.89 -17.08 -3.43
CA ARG A 100 20.57 -18.22 -2.78
C ARG A 100 21.02 -19.29 -3.75
N LEU A 101 20.20 -19.63 -4.75
CA LEU A 101 20.55 -20.62 -5.77
C LEU A 101 21.74 -20.16 -6.64
N LEU A 102 21.88 -18.86 -6.85
CA LEU A 102 22.97 -18.27 -7.63
C LEU A 102 24.20 -17.90 -6.79
N GLY A 103 24.09 -17.94 -5.45
CA GLY A 103 25.20 -17.61 -4.55
C GLY A 103 25.56 -16.12 -4.51
N VAL A 104 24.62 -15.24 -4.87
CA VAL A 104 24.84 -13.79 -5.04
C VAL A 104 23.98 -12.96 -4.09
N GLY A 105 24.40 -11.72 -3.82
CA GLY A 105 23.59 -10.73 -3.10
C GLY A 105 22.48 -10.11 -3.98
N HIS A 106 21.55 -9.36 -3.38
CA HIS A 106 20.43 -8.76 -4.13
C HIS A 106 20.85 -7.75 -5.19
N GLU A 107 21.90 -6.95 -4.93
CA GLU A 107 22.43 -5.99 -5.91
C GLU A 107 23.03 -6.69 -7.13
N GLU A 108 23.83 -7.72 -6.88
CA GLU A 108 24.45 -8.54 -7.91
C GLU A 108 23.39 -9.35 -8.69
N LEU A 109 22.36 -9.87 -8.01
CA LEU A 109 21.20 -10.48 -8.66
C LEU A 109 20.47 -9.48 -9.59
N SER A 110 20.31 -8.23 -9.15
CA SER A 110 19.71 -7.16 -9.96
C SER A 110 20.56 -6.85 -11.20
N ALA A 111 21.89 -6.76 -11.05
CA ALA A 111 22.81 -6.53 -12.15
C ALA A 111 22.84 -7.69 -13.14
N LEU A 112 22.79 -8.94 -12.64
CA LEU A 112 22.68 -10.14 -13.47
C LEU A 112 21.37 -10.18 -14.24
N ALA A 113 20.26 -9.84 -13.58
CA ALA A 113 18.96 -9.79 -14.23
C ALA A 113 18.86 -8.67 -15.30
N LEU A 114 19.59 -7.56 -15.12
CA LEU A 114 19.70 -6.49 -16.12
C LEU A 114 20.66 -6.81 -17.27
N SER A 115 21.67 -7.65 -17.04
CA SER A 115 22.62 -8.08 -18.09
C SER A 115 22.14 -9.30 -18.88
N ALA A 116 21.06 -9.94 -18.44
CA ALA A 116 20.45 -11.05 -19.15
C ALA A 116 19.84 -10.57 -20.49
N PRO A 117 20.00 -11.34 -21.59
CA PRO A 117 19.29 -11.07 -22.83
C PRO A 117 17.78 -11.08 -22.57
N ASP A 118 17.05 -10.19 -23.24
CA ASP A 118 15.64 -9.90 -22.98
C ASP A 118 14.78 -11.18 -23.00
N ARG A 119 14.53 -11.71 -21.81
CA ARG A 119 13.76 -12.92 -21.50
C ARG A 119 12.97 -12.62 -20.23
N PRO A 120 11.69 -12.99 -20.15
CA PRO A 120 10.85 -12.61 -19.01
C PRO A 120 11.33 -13.25 -17.68
N GLY A 121 11.72 -12.41 -16.70
CA GLY A 121 12.09 -12.77 -15.32
C GLY A 121 12.48 -11.53 -14.45
N PRO A 122 12.31 -11.53 -13.11
CA PRO A 122 12.33 -10.29 -12.32
C PRO A 122 13.73 -9.84 -11.84
N ALA A 123 14.23 -8.73 -12.41
CA ALA A 123 15.09 -7.76 -11.71
C ALA A 123 14.21 -6.76 -10.93
N LEU A 124 14.68 -6.13 -9.84
CA LEU A 124 13.88 -5.11 -9.13
C LEU A 124 13.47 -3.94 -10.05
N ALA A 125 14.32 -3.59 -11.02
CA ALA A 125 13.99 -2.63 -12.08
C ALA A 125 12.94 -3.18 -13.06
N ALA A 126 13.03 -4.46 -13.45
CA ALA A 126 12.05 -5.10 -14.32
C ALA A 126 10.66 -5.20 -13.64
N TYR A 127 10.62 -5.39 -12.33
CA TYR A 127 9.38 -5.36 -11.55
C TYR A 127 8.70 -3.99 -11.61
N ARG A 128 9.46 -2.90 -11.42
CA ARG A 128 8.97 -1.52 -11.54
C ARG A 128 8.48 -1.23 -12.96
N GLN A 129 9.24 -1.66 -13.96
CA GLN A 129 8.86 -1.51 -15.37
C GLN A 129 7.57 -2.28 -15.71
N LEU A 130 7.43 -3.51 -15.19
CA LEU A 130 6.22 -4.31 -15.39
C LEU A 130 4.99 -3.67 -14.73
N LEU A 131 5.14 -3.09 -13.53
CA LEU A 131 4.07 -2.31 -12.92
C LEU A 131 3.70 -1.09 -13.77
N ALA A 132 4.70 -0.35 -14.27
CA ALA A 132 4.44 0.82 -15.11
C ALA A 132 3.73 0.47 -16.42
N ASP A 133 4.21 -0.58 -17.10
CA ASP A 133 3.63 -1.05 -18.36
C ASP A 133 2.21 -1.62 -18.19
N SER A 134 1.98 -2.43 -17.14
CA SER A 134 0.68 -3.06 -16.91
C SER A 134 -0.40 -2.09 -16.44
N THR A 135 -0.02 -1.03 -15.73
CA THR A 135 -0.94 0.01 -15.26
C THR A 135 -1.09 1.16 -16.25
N GLY A 136 -0.19 1.27 -17.24
CA GLY A 136 -0.11 2.43 -18.12
C GLY A 136 0.27 3.72 -17.38
N ARG A 137 0.86 3.62 -16.19
CA ARG A 137 1.16 4.77 -15.31
C ARG A 137 2.60 4.72 -14.79
N PRO A 138 3.23 5.86 -14.47
CA PRO A 138 4.59 5.87 -13.92
C PRO A 138 4.68 5.10 -12.60
N ALA A 139 5.70 4.26 -12.44
CA ALA A 139 6.03 3.65 -11.16
C ALA A 139 6.87 4.62 -10.33
N LEU A 140 6.38 4.99 -9.15
CA LEU A 140 7.05 5.94 -8.26
C LEU A 140 7.77 5.23 -7.12
N LEU A 141 8.91 5.78 -6.72
CA LEU A 141 9.59 5.46 -5.45
C LEU A 141 9.57 6.68 -4.55
N THR A 142 9.61 6.43 -3.26
CA THR A 142 9.66 7.46 -2.23
C THR A 142 10.79 7.14 -1.27
N GLU A 143 11.55 8.15 -0.88
CA GLU A 143 12.61 8.01 0.11
C GLU A 143 12.08 8.13 1.54
N ALA A 144 10.94 7.49 1.82
CA ALA A 144 10.44 7.35 3.18
C ALA A 144 10.96 6.02 3.75
N GLY A 145 12.20 6.03 4.26
CA GLY A 145 12.84 4.84 4.86
C GLY A 145 11.98 4.16 5.93
N GLU A 146 11.09 4.92 6.58
CA GLU A 146 10.05 4.42 7.49
C GLU A 146 8.70 5.12 7.25
N ALA A 147 8.02 4.80 6.15
CA ALA A 147 6.72 5.37 5.79
C ALA A 147 5.68 5.30 6.93
N SER A 148 5.61 4.18 7.65
CA SER A 148 4.70 4.00 8.78
C SER A 148 5.03 4.93 9.94
N ALA A 149 6.31 5.08 10.29
CA ALA A 149 6.74 6.01 11.33
C ALA A 149 6.45 7.46 10.93
N HIS A 150 6.64 7.80 9.65
CA HIS A 150 6.30 9.12 9.14
C HIS A 150 4.80 9.42 9.32
N GLY A 151 3.91 8.47 9.02
CA GLY A 151 2.48 8.64 9.27
C GLY A 151 2.13 8.78 10.76
N ALA A 152 2.79 8.03 11.63
CA ALA A 152 2.63 8.20 13.07
C ALA A 152 3.03 9.61 13.53
N CYS A 153 4.14 10.15 13.01
CA CYS A 153 4.56 11.53 13.27
C CYS A 153 3.56 12.56 12.76
N VAL A 154 2.97 12.35 11.57
CA VAL A 154 1.90 13.20 11.04
C VAL A 154 0.68 13.23 11.97
N GLN A 155 0.22 12.06 12.43
CA GLN A 155 -0.91 11.98 13.37
C GLN A 155 -0.57 12.63 14.72
N ALA A 156 0.62 12.36 15.26
CA ALA A 156 1.08 12.95 16.51
C ALA A 156 1.15 14.48 16.43
N ALA A 157 1.68 15.02 15.33
CA ALA A 157 1.73 16.45 15.10
C ALA A 157 0.33 17.06 15.01
N ALA A 158 -0.59 16.43 14.27
CA ALA A 158 -1.99 16.86 14.18
C ALA A 158 -2.66 16.95 15.57
N VAL A 159 -2.46 15.94 16.43
CA VAL A 159 -2.98 15.94 17.80
C VAL A 159 -2.32 17.03 18.65
N ALA A 160 -1.00 17.18 18.57
CA ALA A 160 -0.25 18.13 19.38
C ALA A 160 -0.55 19.59 19.03
N THR A 161 -0.82 19.89 17.76
CA THR A 161 -1.10 21.26 17.28
C THR A 161 -2.59 21.57 17.17
N GLY A 162 -3.47 20.56 17.31
CA GLY A 162 -4.91 20.70 17.05
C GLY A 162 -5.24 20.90 15.57
N THR A 163 -4.32 20.54 14.67
CA THR A 163 -4.46 20.65 13.22
C THR A 163 -5.09 19.38 12.63
N GLY A 164 -5.70 19.47 11.43
CA GLY A 164 -6.19 18.30 10.72
C GLY A 164 -5.05 17.43 10.15
N VAL A 165 -5.17 16.10 10.22
CA VAL A 165 -4.17 15.17 9.63
C VAL A 165 -3.92 15.41 8.14
N HIS A 166 -4.94 15.85 7.40
CA HIS A 166 -4.83 16.22 5.98
C HIS A 166 -3.89 17.40 5.76
N GLU A 167 -3.96 18.43 6.60
CA GLU A 167 -3.11 19.61 6.46
C GLU A 167 -1.65 19.30 6.81
N VAL A 168 -1.43 18.54 7.89
CA VAL A 168 -0.09 18.13 8.30
C VAL A 168 0.55 17.24 7.25
N ARG A 169 -0.16 16.22 6.74
CA ARG A 169 0.42 15.29 5.74
C ARG A 169 0.80 16.02 4.46
N GLU A 170 -0.03 16.96 3.98
CA GLU A 170 0.28 17.72 2.76
C GLU A 170 1.51 18.61 2.96
N THR A 171 1.63 19.23 4.14
CA THR A 171 2.80 20.04 4.49
C THR A 171 4.07 19.19 4.56
N TRP A 172 3.97 17.94 5.03
CA TRP A 172 5.10 17.03 5.23
C TRP A 172 5.25 16.01 4.10
N ARG A 173 4.61 16.26 2.95
CA ARG A 173 4.56 15.30 1.84
C ARG A 173 5.98 14.87 1.42
N PRO A 174 6.27 13.55 1.38
CA PRO A 174 7.60 13.09 1.02
C PRO A 174 7.86 13.30 -0.47
N ILE A 175 9.14 13.50 -0.81
CA ILE A 175 9.58 13.55 -2.20
C ILE A 175 9.37 12.17 -2.84
N ARG A 176 8.83 12.18 -4.05
CA ARG A 176 8.65 11.00 -4.90
C ARG A 176 9.52 11.17 -6.15
N ALA A 177 10.14 10.09 -6.60
CA ALA A 177 10.90 10.04 -7.85
C ALA A 177 10.31 8.99 -8.77
N ILE A 178 10.31 9.27 -10.07
CA ILE A 178 9.89 8.31 -11.09
C ILE A 178 10.97 7.23 -11.20
N ALA A 179 10.57 5.98 -11.03
CA ALA A 179 11.46 4.84 -11.08
C ALA A 179 11.33 4.04 -12.39
N ALA A 180 10.18 4.14 -13.07
CA ALA A 180 9.97 3.64 -14.42
C ALA A 180 8.79 4.37 -15.07
N GLU A 181 8.90 4.61 -16.38
CA GLU A 181 7.83 5.14 -17.24
C GLU A 181 7.21 4.00 -18.07
N PRO A 182 5.91 4.04 -18.39
CA PRO A 182 5.30 3.05 -19.27
C PRO A 182 5.96 3.04 -20.66
N ARG A 183 6.21 1.86 -21.21
CA ARG A 183 6.73 1.70 -22.57
C ARG A 183 5.60 1.61 -23.59
N GLU A 184 5.76 2.22 -24.76
CA GLU A 184 4.81 2.12 -25.88
C GLU A 184 4.56 0.66 -26.32
N ARG A 185 5.58 -0.20 -26.18
CA ARG A 185 5.49 -1.64 -26.49
C ARG A 185 5.60 -2.45 -25.21
N ALA A 186 4.56 -2.36 -24.40
CA ALA A 186 4.42 -3.14 -23.17
C ALA A 186 4.32 -4.65 -23.47
N TRP A 187 4.99 -5.45 -22.65
CA TRP A 187 4.75 -6.89 -22.60
C TRP A 187 3.35 -7.16 -22.07
N ALA A 188 2.52 -7.87 -22.84
CA ALA A 188 1.20 -8.32 -22.38
C ALA A 188 1.36 -9.60 -21.53
N PRO A 189 1.05 -9.58 -20.22
CA PRO A 189 1.13 -10.80 -19.42
C PRO A 189 0.12 -11.85 -19.90
N PRO A 190 0.47 -13.16 -19.84
CA PRO A 190 -0.48 -14.21 -20.20
C PRO A 190 -1.76 -14.12 -19.33
N PRO A 191 -2.94 -14.48 -19.85
CA PRO A 191 -4.23 -14.26 -19.18
C PRO A 191 -4.32 -14.79 -17.74
N MET A 192 -3.63 -15.88 -17.43
CA MET A 192 -3.55 -16.47 -16.08
C MET A 192 -2.89 -15.57 -15.02
N TRP A 193 -2.17 -14.53 -15.43
CA TRP A 193 -1.56 -13.53 -14.55
C TRP A 193 -2.42 -12.25 -14.43
N CYS A 194 -3.42 -12.09 -15.31
CA CYS A 194 -4.34 -10.95 -15.32
C CYS A 194 -5.56 -11.16 -14.43
N THR A 195 -5.83 -12.39 -13.97
CA THR A 195 -7.04 -12.74 -13.20
C THR A 195 -7.15 -12.04 -11.85
N THR A 196 -6.05 -11.51 -11.31
CA THR A 196 -6.03 -10.66 -10.10
C THR A 196 -5.92 -9.17 -10.40
N ALA A 197 -5.63 -8.76 -11.64
CA ALA A 197 -5.42 -7.36 -12.02
C ALA A 197 -6.69 -6.68 -12.56
N ALA A 198 -7.77 -7.44 -12.81
CA ALA A 198 -9.02 -6.95 -13.39
C ALA A 198 -10.00 -6.35 -12.36
N TRP A 199 -9.50 -5.77 -11.26
CA TRP A 199 -10.35 -5.08 -10.29
C TRP A 199 -10.48 -3.60 -10.67
N SER A 200 -11.63 -3.21 -11.21
CA SER A 200 -11.94 -1.87 -11.73
C SER A 200 -12.63 -0.94 -10.72
N ASP A 201 -12.94 -1.42 -9.51
CA ASP A 201 -13.71 -0.64 -8.52
C ASP A 201 -12.89 0.41 -7.77
N ALA A 202 -11.57 0.46 -7.98
CA ALA A 202 -10.69 1.47 -7.38
C ALA A 202 -10.99 2.91 -7.87
N ASP A 203 -11.65 3.05 -9.04
CA ASP A 203 -11.89 4.34 -9.70
C ASP A 203 -13.27 4.96 -9.39
N GLY A 204 -14.04 4.38 -8.44
CA GLY A 204 -15.21 5.06 -7.84
C GLY A 204 -16.47 5.20 -8.70
N SER A 205 -16.71 4.35 -9.70
CA SER A 205 -17.96 4.36 -10.48
C SER A 205 -18.86 3.16 -10.18
N SER A 206 -19.55 3.18 -9.03
CA SER A 206 -20.58 2.18 -8.73
C SER A 206 -21.87 2.47 -9.50
N GLY A 207 -22.01 1.87 -10.69
CA GLY A 207 -23.31 1.61 -11.29
C GLY A 207 -23.78 0.23 -10.84
N VAL A 208 -24.68 0.17 -9.86
CA VAL A 208 -25.35 -1.08 -9.46
C VAL A 208 -26.30 -1.51 -10.58
N PRO A 209 -26.15 -2.67 -11.22
CA PRO A 209 -27.20 -3.25 -12.04
C PRO A 209 -28.20 -4.00 -11.15
N ASP A 210 -29.47 -3.80 -11.47
CA ASP A 210 -30.67 -4.32 -10.82
C ASP A 210 -30.73 -5.86 -10.76
N ASP A 211 -31.44 -6.38 -9.75
CA ASP A 211 -31.69 -7.80 -9.46
C ASP A 211 -32.31 -8.52 -10.67
N ASP A 212 -31.61 -9.52 -11.23
CA ASP A 212 -32.22 -10.53 -12.09
C ASP A 212 -31.54 -11.88 -11.84
N ARG A 213 -32.05 -12.61 -10.84
CA ARG A 213 -31.71 -14.01 -10.55
C ARG A 213 -32.32 -14.95 -11.60
N PRO A 214 -31.55 -15.76 -12.35
CA PRO A 214 -32.11 -16.88 -13.09
C PRO A 214 -32.28 -18.10 -12.17
N GLY A 215 -33.50 -18.64 -12.13
CA GLY A 215 -33.87 -19.79 -11.32
C GLY A 215 -33.14 -21.08 -11.70
N LEU A 216 -32.79 -21.86 -10.67
CA LEU A 216 -32.31 -23.23 -10.79
C LEU A 216 -33.43 -24.12 -11.36
N GLY A 217 -33.29 -24.56 -12.60
CA GLY A 217 -34.05 -25.67 -13.19
C GLY A 217 -33.45 -27.03 -12.84
N PRO A 218 -34.23 -28.12 -12.84
CA PRO A 218 -33.82 -29.39 -12.23
C PRO A 218 -32.80 -30.14 -13.09
N VAL A 219 -31.89 -30.81 -12.41
CA VAL A 219 -30.89 -31.72 -12.97
C VAL A 219 -31.58 -33.03 -13.39
N SER A 220 -31.43 -33.40 -14.66
CA SER A 220 -31.73 -34.72 -15.20
C SER A 220 -30.46 -35.50 -15.47
#